data_AF-A0A368U7E6-F1
#
_entry.id   AF-A0A368U7E6-F1
#
_cell.length_a   1.000
_cell.length_b   1.000
_cell.length_c   1.000
_cell.angle_alpha   90.00
_cell.angle_beta   90.00
_cell.angle_gamma   90.00
#
_symmetry.space_group_name_H-M   'P 1'
#
loop_
_entity.id
_entity.type
_entity.pdbx_description
1 polymer ?
#
loop_
_entity_poly.entity_id
_entity_poly.type
_entity_poly.pdbx_seq_one_letter_code
_entity_poly.pdbx_strand_id
1 'polypeptide(L)'
;MKSTKQRDLYAEALVLYRHEVPVEQWPIYRGAVSRSGLERALKARGLERFERKRLESSKCRPILSEMDAAVQAWVTQLSQPAPSAQESAESAKSGAAEAQEVRRLQRRVEQLEKDLEKARQRERRQRERFALLEVEVEEVRRQRGAFEKHCHSSLRTLHV
;
A
#
# COMPACT_ATOMS: atom_id res chain seq x y z
N MET A 1 -0.67 -23.09 -9.01
CA MET A 1 -0.17 -21.70 -9.21
C MET A 1 -0.71 -20.64 -8.23
N LYS A 2 -1.67 -20.94 -7.31
CA LYS A 2 -2.19 -19.94 -6.33
C LYS A 2 -1.24 -19.60 -5.17
N SER A 3 -0.30 -20.50 -4.84
CA SER A 3 0.61 -20.40 -3.68
C SER A 3 1.69 -19.31 -3.82
N THR A 4 2.05 -18.88 -5.04
CA THR A 4 3.11 -17.89 -5.27
C THR A 4 2.63 -16.46 -5.04
N LYS A 5 1.47 -16.08 -5.60
CA LYS A 5 0.89 -14.73 -5.44
C LYS A 5 0.64 -14.35 -3.98
N GLN A 6 0.18 -15.30 -3.16
CA GLN A 6 -0.05 -15.04 -1.73
C GLN A 6 1.26 -14.85 -0.95
N ARG A 7 2.34 -15.52 -1.35
CA ARG A 7 3.68 -15.30 -0.76
C ARG A 7 4.23 -13.93 -1.12
N ASP A 8 3.97 -13.48 -2.34
CA ASP A 8 4.41 -12.17 -2.83
C ASP A 8 3.70 -11.04 -2.08
N LEU A 9 2.38 -11.14 -1.93
CA LEU A 9 1.58 -10.19 -1.14
C LEU A 9 2.07 -10.07 0.32
N TYR A 10 2.48 -11.17 0.94
CA TYR A 10 3.00 -11.15 2.30
C TYR A 10 4.39 -10.53 2.41
N ALA A 11 5.25 -10.75 1.41
CA ALA A 11 6.54 -10.09 1.35
C ALA A 11 6.38 -8.57 1.14
N GLU A 12 5.49 -8.17 0.22
CA GLU A 12 5.16 -6.76 -0.02
C GLU A 12 4.62 -6.08 1.25
N ALA A 13 3.70 -6.74 1.96
CA ALA A 13 3.17 -6.25 3.22
C ALA A 13 4.24 -6.03 4.30
N LEU A 14 5.23 -6.92 4.39
CA LEU A 14 6.34 -6.78 5.34
C LEU A 14 7.26 -5.62 4.97
N VAL A 15 7.54 -5.44 3.68
CA VAL A 15 8.33 -4.30 3.19
C VAL A 15 7.62 -2.99 3.52
N LEU A 16 6.31 -2.89 3.23
CA LEU A 16 5.51 -1.72 3.58
C LEU A 16 5.52 -1.45 5.09
N TYR A 17 5.29 -2.49 5.90
CA TYR A 17 5.31 -2.35 7.36
C TYR A 17 6.65 -1.81 7.87
N ARG A 18 7.77 -2.32 7.35
CA ARG A 18 9.11 -1.86 7.71
C ARG A 18 9.34 -0.39 7.36
N HIS A 19 8.81 0.09 6.23
CA HIS A 19 8.98 1.48 5.80
C HIS A 19 8.04 2.45 6.50
N GLU A 20 6.82 2.01 6.82
CA GLU A 20 5.76 2.87 7.37
C GLU A 20 5.81 2.96 8.91
N VAL A 21 6.34 1.94 9.59
CA VAL A 21 6.38 1.90 11.05
C VAL A 21 7.79 2.19 11.54
N PRO A 22 7.97 3.17 12.45
CA PRO A 22 9.27 3.42 13.06
C PRO A 22 9.64 2.26 14.01
N VAL A 23 10.94 1.97 14.15
CA VAL A 23 11.46 0.75 14.82
C VAL A 23 10.99 0.65 16.28
N GLU A 24 10.77 1.78 16.94
CA GLU A 24 10.26 1.90 18.31
C GLU A 24 8.89 1.25 18.50
N GLN A 25 8.09 1.22 17.44
CA GLN A 25 6.72 0.68 17.44
C GLN A 25 6.66 -0.76 16.92
N TRP A 26 7.81 -1.36 16.56
CA TRP A 26 7.84 -2.74 16.12
C TRP A 26 7.61 -3.69 17.30
N PRO A 27 6.95 -4.83 17.06
CA PRO A 27 6.76 -5.83 18.10
C PRO A 27 8.09 -6.53 18.39
N ILE A 28 8.85 -6.02 19.36
CA ILE A 28 10.16 -6.55 19.74
C ILE A 28 10.02 -7.51 20.93
N TYR A 29 10.71 -8.65 20.88
CA TYR A 29 10.82 -9.59 22.01
C TYR A 29 12.24 -10.16 22.06
N ARG A 30 12.90 -10.03 23.22
CA ARG A 30 14.28 -10.50 23.46
C ARG A 30 15.29 -10.02 22.38
N GLY A 31 15.19 -8.75 21.97
CA GLY A 31 16.15 -8.14 21.03
C GLY A 31 15.97 -8.56 19.57
N ALA A 32 14.84 -9.16 19.21
CA ALA A 32 14.48 -9.49 17.83
C ALA A 32 13.00 -9.19 17.57
N VAL A 33 12.59 -9.18 16.31
CA VAL A 33 11.19 -9.00 15.92
C VAL A 33 10.36 -10.24 16.31
N SER A 34 9.34 -10.01 17.14
CA SER A 34 8.39 -11.02 17.54
C SER A 34 7.49 -11.42 16.38
N ARG A 35 7.67 -12.64 15.86
CA ARG A 35 6.84 -13.19 14.77
C ARG A 35 5.34 -13.18 15.09
N SER A 36 4.97 -13.52 16.32
CA SER A 36 3.57 -13.48 16.76
C SER A 36 3.03 -12.05 16.89
N GLY A 37 3.86 -11.11 17.33
CA GLY A 37 3.49 -9.70 17.39
C GLY A 37 3.34 -9.09 15.99
N LEU A 38 4.23 -9.46 15.06
CA LEU A 38 4.21 -9.01 13.68
C LEU A 38 2.96 -9.52 12.93
N GLU A 39 2.56 -10.77 13.17
CA GLU A 39 1.29 -11.31 12.66
C GLU A 39 0.10 -10.45 13.13
N ARG A 40 0.02 -10.14 14.43
CA ARG A 40 -1.06 -9.31 14.99
C ARG A 40 -1.05 -7.90 14.42
N ALA A 41 0.14 -7.30 14.29
CA ALA A 41 0.30 -5.96 13.74
C ALA A 41 -0.15 -5.88 12.27
N LEU A 42 0.19 -6.88 11.45
CA LEU A 42 -0.24 -6.95 10.05
C LEU A 42 -1.73 -7.22 9.91
N LYS A 43 -2.30 -8.09 10.76
CA LYS A 43 -3.76 -8.30 10.81
C LYS A 43 -4.51 -7.02 11.16
N ALA A 44 -4.03 -6.25 12.14
CA ALA A 44 -4.62 -4.98 12.53
C ALA A 44 -4.60 -3.94 11.40
N ARG A 45 -3.71 -4.08 10.41
CA ARG A 45 -3.62 -3.22 9.22
C ARG A 45 -4.43 -3.72 8.02
N GLY A 46 -5.30 -4.71 8.21
CA GLY A 46 -6.21 -5.21 7.18
C GLY A 46 -5.78 -6.50 6.48
N LEU A 47 -4.68 -7.15 6.91
CA LEU A 47 -4.28 -8.46 6.41
C LEU A 47 -4.77 -9.58 7.32
N GLU A 48 -6.10 -9.71 7.45
CA GLU A 48 -6.74 -10.64 8.41
C GLU A 48 -6.29 -12.10 8.26
N ARG A 49 -5.98 -12.52 7.03
CA ARG A 49 -5.53 -13.87 6.70
C ARG A 49 -4.02 -14.06 6.82
N PHE A 50 -3.27 -13.10 7.35
CA PHE A 50 -1.82 -13.25 7.52
C PHE A 50 -1.52 -14.33 8.56
N GLU A 51 -0.68 -15.30 8.22
CA GLU A 51 -0.34 -16.42 9.11
C GLU A 51 1.14 -16.34 9.50
N ARG A 52 1.45 -16.57 10.78
CA ARG A 52 2.84 -16.60 11.27
C ARG A 52 3.76 -17.53 10.46
N LYS A 53 3.28 -18.70 10.03
CA LYS A 53 4.10 -19.68 9.27
C LYS A 53 4.64 -19.12 7.95
N ARG A 54 4.02 -18.06 7.41
CA ARG A 54 4.39 -17.45 6.13
C ARG A 54 5.67 -16.61 6.24
N LEU A 55 5.98 -16.15 7.44
CA LEU A 55 7.23 -15.49 7.78
C LEU A 55 8.45 -16.40 7.57
N GLU A 56 8.27 -17.71 7.62
CA GLU A 56 9.34 -18.70 7.38
C GLU A 56 9.56 -18.96 5.88
N SER A 57 8.74 -18.38 5.01
CA SER A 57 8.91 -18.52 3.56
C SER A 57 10.19 -17.87 3.06
N SER A 58 10.74 -18.40 1.98
CA SER A 58 11.98 -17.90 1.37
C SER A 58 11.94 -16.42 0.98
N LYS A 59 10.76 -15.85 0.72
CA LYS A 59 10.60 -14.42 0.40
C LYS A 59 10.50 -13.52 1.63
N CYS A 60 9.87 -13.99 2.72
CA CYS A 60 9.70 -13.19 3.94
C CYS A 60 10.93 -13.27 4.87
N ARG A 61 11.66 -14.38 4.84
CA ARG A 61 12.85 -14.62 5.66
C ARG A 61 13.96 -13.56 5.49
N PRO A 62 14.37 -13.13 4.28
CA PRO A 62 15.38 -12.07 4.14
C PRO A 62 14.89 -10.75 4.73
N ILE A 63 13.64 -10.38 4.49
CA ILE A 63 13.04 -9.14 5.03
C ILE A 63 13.05 -9.16 6.56
N LEU A 64 12.69 -10.29 7.18
CA LEU A 64 12.76 -10.44 8.63
C LEU A 64 14.19 -10.32 9.17
N SER A 65 15.17 -10.91 8.49
CA SER A 65 16.57 -10.79 8.89
C SER A 65 17.04 -9.33 8.88
N GLU A 66 16.60 -8.55 7.89
CA GLU A 66 16.90 -7.11 7.83
C GLU A 66 16.20 -6.33 8.94
N MET A 67 14.95 -6.69 9.27
CA MET A 67 14.26 -6.09 10.40
C MET A 67 14.93 -6.44 11.74
N ASP A 68 15.34 -7.69 11.94
CA ASP A 68 16.07 -8.12 13.14
C ASP A 68 17.41 -7.36 13.27
N ALA A 69 18.15 -7.17 12.18
CA ALA A 69 19.38 -6.37 12.17
C ALA A 69 19.11 -4.90 12.53
N ALA A 70 18.01 -4.32 12.04
CA ALA A 70 17.62 -2.96 12.40
C ALA A 70 17.28 -2.83 13.89
N VAL A 71 16.59 -3.82 14.46
CA VAL A 71 16.30 -3.87 15.91
C VAL A 71 17.61 -3.98 16.71
N GLN A 72 18.55 -4.82 16.29
CA GLN A 72 19.85 -4.93 16.98
C GLN A 72 20.65 -3.64 16.93
N ALA A 73 20.67 -2.95 15.78
CA ALA A 73 21.33 -1.64 15.65
C ALA A 73 20.69 -0.62 16.60
N TRP A 74 19.36 -0.55 16.64
CA TRP A 74 18.61 0.36 17.52
C TRP A 74 18.83 0.05 19.01
N VAL A 75 18.80 -1.22 19.41
CA VAL A 75 19.10 -1.65 20.79
C VAL A 75 20.55 -1.33 21.17
N THR A 76 21.49 -1.47 20.24
CA THR A 76 22.91 -1.12 20.47
C THR A 76 23.08 0.38 20.69
N GLN A 77 22.39 1.22 19.91
CA GLN A 77 22.39 2.68 20.09
C GLN A 77 21.81 3.09 21.45
N LEU A 78 20.74 2.43 21.91
CA LEU A 78 20.15 2.66 23.23
C LEU A 78 21.04 2.19 24.39
N SER A 79 21.90 1.21 24.16
CA SER A 79 22.75 0.60 25.18
C SER A 79 24.10 1.30 25.34
N GLN A 80 24.44 2.27 24.46
CA GLN A 80 25.63 3.08 24.65
C GLN A 80 25.37 4.15 25.73
N PRO A 81 26.15 4.20 26.82
CA PRO A 81 26.10 5.34 27.72
C PRO A 81 26.51 6.57 26.93
N ALA A 82 25.69 7.63 26.99
CA ALA A 82 25.90 8.87 26.27
C ALA A 82 27.38 9.31 26.35
N PRO A 83 28.07 9.55 25.21
CA PRO A 83 29.38 10.18 25.26
C PRO A 83 29.20 11.57 25.88
N SER A 84 29.77 11.75 27.08
CA SER A 84 29.78 13.03 27.77
C SER A 84 30.58 14.05 26.95
N ALA A 85 29.89 15.12 26.54
CA ALA A 85 30.42 16.47 26.33
C ALA A 85 31.49 16.68 25.24
N GLN A 86 31.23 16.26 23.99
CA GLN A 86 32.06 16.73 22.86
C GLN A 86 31.35 16.93 21.50
N GLU A 87 30.02 17.09 21.45
CA GLU A 87 29.28 17.27 20.18
C GLU A 87 28.61 18.64 19.99
N SER A 88 28.92 19.65 20.81
CA SER A 88 28.31 20.99 20.68
C SER A 88 28.83 21.83 19.51
N ALA A 89 29.74 21.30 18.67
CA ALA A 89 30.26 22.00 17.49
C ALA A 89 29.86 21.36 16.14
N GLU A 90 29.46 20.08 16.10
CA GLU A 90 29.00 19.41 14.86
C GLU A 90 27.47 19.49 14.66
N SER A 91 26.71 19.62 15.75
CA SER A 91 25.24 19.75 15.71
C SER A 91 24.77 20.98 14.92
N ALA A 92 25.57 22.05 14.85
CA ALA A 92 25.25 23.25 14.07
C ALA A 92 25.38 23.06 12.54
N LYS A 93 26.21 22.11 12.07
CA LYS A 93 26.31 21.77 10.63
C LYS A 93 25.27 20.71 10.21
N SER A 94 24.88 19.82 11.12
CA SER A 94 23.82 18.83 10.92
C SER A 94 22.44 19.46 10.73
N GLY A 95 22.09 20.46 11.54
CA GLY A 95 20.77 21.11 11.48
C GLY A 95 20.48 21.83 10.16
N ALA A 96 21.49 22.32 9.45
CA ALA A 96 21.32 22.95 8.13
C ALA A 96 21.01 21.91 7.03
N ALA A 97 21.66 20.76 7.07
CA ALA A 97 21.42 19.65 6.14
C ALA A 97 20.03 19.02 6.39
N GLU A 98 19.67 18.80 7.65
CA GLU A 98 18.33 18.33 8.04
C GLU A 98 17.23 19.33 7.65
N ALA A 99 17.44 20.63 7.87
CA ALA A 99 16.46 21.64 7.46
C ALA A 99 16.27 21.69 5.93
N GLN A 100 17.32 21.45 5.17
CA GLN A 100 17.24 21.37 3.70
C GLN A 100 16.51 20.10 3.25
N GLU A 101 16.73 18.97 3.92
CA GLU A 101 16.05 17.72 3.65
C GLU A 101 14.56 17.79 4.01
N VAL A 102 14.21 18.39 5.16
CA VAL A 102 12.82 18.66 5.55
C VAL A 102 12.12 19.55 4.51
N ARG A 103 12.77 20.62 4.04
CA ARG A 103 12.21 21.47 2.96
C ARG A 103 12.02 20.70 1.65
N ARG A 104 12.93 19.80 1.31
CA ARG A 104 12.83 18.95 0.12
C ARG A 104 11.66 17.97 0.24
N LEU A 105 11.50 17.34 1.41
CA LEU A 105 10.41 16.43 1.71
C LEU A 105 9.06 17.15 1.71
N GLN A 106 8.97 18.35 2.30
CA GLN A 106 7.77 19.20 2.26
C GLN A 106 7.33 19.50 0.83
N ARG A 107 8.25 19.94 -0.04
CA ARG A 107 7.95 20.16 -1.46
C ARG A 107 7.48 18.89 -2.16
N ARG A 108 8.06 17.74 -1.80
CA ARG A 108 7.67 16.45 -2.37
C ARG A 108 6.25 16.05 -1.92
N VAL A 109 5.91 16.28 -0.66
CA VAL A 109 4.56 16.07 -0.12
C VAL A 109 3.56 16.95 -0.84
N GLU A 110 3.81 18.27 -0.94
CA GLU A 110 2.93 19.19 -1.67
C GLU A 110 2.72 18.78 -3.14
N GLN A 111 3.78 18.28 -3.79
CA GLN A 111 3.69 17.79 -5.16
C GLN A 111 2.81 16.53 -5.24
N LEU A 112 3.01 15.58 -4.33
CA LEU A 112 2.23 14.34 -4.27
C LEU A 112 0.75 14.62 -3.95
N GLU A 113 0.46 15.58 -3.08
CA GLU A 113 -0.91 16.02 -2.78
C GLU A 113 -1.59 16.60 -4.02
N LYS A 114 -0.90 17.46 -4.78
CA LYS A 114 -1.41 18.00 -6.06
C LYS A 114 -1.66 16.89 -7.09
N ASP A 115 -0.76 15.92 -7.18
CA ASP A 115 -0.89 14.81 -8.12
C ASP A 115 -2.05 13.88 -7.73
N LEU A 116 -2.26 13.66 -6.43
CA LEU A 116 -3.39 12.91 -5.89
C LEU A 116 -4.72 13.62 -6.17
N GLU A 117 -4.78 14.93 -6.01
CA GLU A 117 -5.97 15.71 -6.35
C GLU A 117 -6.29 15.64 -7.85
N LYS A 118 -5.28 15.77 -8.72
CA LYS A 118 -5.45 15.56 -10.18
C LYS A 118 -5.94 14.15 -10.50
N ALA A 119 -5.41 13.14 -9.83
CA ALA A 119 -5.84 11.75 -10.03
C ALA A 119 -7.31 11.56 -9.63
N ARG A 120 -7.74 12.09 -8.48
CA ARG A 120 -9.15 12.09 -8.04
C ARG A 120 -10.07 12.79 -9.03
N GLN A 121 -9.65 13.93 -9.58
CA GLN A 121 -10.44 14.62 -10.61
C GLN A 121 -10.58 13.80 -11.90
N ARG A 122 -9.51 13.13 -12.34
CA ARG A 122 -9.56 12.24 -13.51
C ARG A 122 -10.46 11.04 -13.28
N GLU A 123 -10.37 10.43 -12.10
CA GLU A 123 -11.24 9.32 -11.71
C GLU A 123 -12.71 9.74 -11.72
N ARG A 124 -13.04 10.90 -11.15
CA ARG A 124 -14.41 11.43 -11.15
C ARG A 124 -14.94 11.60 -12.58
N ARG A 125 -14.17 12.22 -13.47
CA ARG A 125 -14.54 12.39 -14.89
C ARG A 125 -14.74 11.05 -15.60
N GLN A 126 -13.91 10.05 -15.31
CA GLN A 126 -14.06 8.71 -15.87
C GLN A 126 -15.33 8.03 -15.38
N ARG A 127 -15.65 8.13 -14.08
CA ARG A 127 -16.89 7.60 -13.51
C ARG A 127 -18.13 8.24 -14.14
N GLU A 128 -18.12 9.57 -14.31
CA GLU A 128 -19.20 10.29 -15.00
C GLU A 128 -19.35 9.80 -16.45
N ARG A 129 -18.25 9.60 -17.17
CA ARG A 129 -18.27 9.05 -18.53
C ARG A 129 -18.79 7.61 -18.58
N PHE A 130 -18.41 6.76 -17.63
CA PHE A 130 -18.91 5.39 -17.57
C PHE A 130 -20.42 5.34 -17.31
N ALA A 131 -20.93 6.18 -16.40
CA ALA A 131 -22.35 6.29 -16.14
C ALA A 131 -23.14 6.70 -17.40
N LEU A 132 -22.62 7.65 -18.19
CA LEU A 132 -23.24 8.04 -19.46
C LEU A 132 -23.24 6.88 -20.48
N LEU A 133 -22.12 6.18 -20.62
CA LEU A 133 -22.01 5.04 -21.52
C LEU A 133 -22.93 3.87 -21.11
N GLU A 134 -23.12 3.64 -19.81
CA GLU A 134 -24.08 2.64 -19.32
C GLU A 134 -25.51 2.97 -19.75
N VAL A 135 -25.91 4.26 -19.66
CA VAL A 135 -27.22 4.72 -20.14
C VAL A 135 -27.37 4.51 -21.64
N GLU A 136 -26.36 4.89 -22.44
CA GLU A 136 -26.37 4.68 -23.89
C GLU A 136 -26.49 3.19 -24.27
N VAL A 137 -25.76 2.31 -23.56
CA VAL A 137 -25.82 0.86 -23.79
C VAL A 137 -27.21 0.31 -23.46
N GLU A 138 -27.84 0.76 -22.37
CA GLU A 138 -29.21 0.36 -22.04
C GLU A 138 -30.22 0.82 -23.10
N GLU A 139 -30.07 2.05 -23.60
CA GLU A 139 -30.94 2.58 -24.64
C GLU A 139 -30.83 1.78 -25.94
N VAL A 140 -29.60 1.49 -26.39
CA VAL A 140 -29.35 0.62 -27.56
C VAL A 140 -29.94 -0.77 -27.36
N ARG A 141 -29.83 -1.35 -26.16
CA ARG A 141 -30.45 -2.65 -25.84
C ARG A 141 -31.98 -2.59 -25.94
N ARG A 142 -32.60 -1.52 -25.45
CA ARG A 142 -34.06 -1.31 -25.56
C ARG A 142 -34.49 -1.17 -27.02
N GLN A 143 -33.79 -0.35 -27.81
CA GLN A 143 -34.08 -0.15 -29.24
C GLN A 143 -33.92 -1.46 -30.02
N ARG A 144 -32.84 -2.21 -29.78
CA ARG A 144 -32.63 -3.54 -30.38
C ARG A 144 -33.76 -4.51 -30.02
N GLY A 145 -34.15 -4.56 -28.74
CA GLY A 145 -35.26 -5.42 -28.31
C GLY A 145 -36.61 -5.04 -28.94
N ALA A 146 -36.86 -3.74 -29.13
CA ALA A 146 -38.05 -3.26 -29.84
C ALA A 146 -38.01 -3.65 -31.33
N PHE A 147 -36.86 -3.50 -31.98
CA PHE A 147 -36.65 -3.90 -33.37
C PHE A 147 -36.83 -5.41 -33.57
N GLU A 148 -36.21 -6.25 -32.72
CA GLU A 148 -36.33 -7.71 -32.79
C GLU A 148 -37.80 -8.17 -32.64
N LYS A 149 -38.55 -7.55 -31.72
CA LYS A 149 -40.00 -7.80 -31.56
C LYS A 149 -40.79 -7.44 -32.82
N HIS A 150 -40.49 -6.28 -33.41
CA HIS A 150 -41.15 -5.83 -34.64
C HIS A 150 -40.84 -6.75 -35.84
N CYS A 151 -39.59 -7.19 -35.99
CA CYS A 151 -39.21 -8.16 -37.01
C CYS A 151 -39.93 -9.50 -36.81
N HIS A 152 -40.01 -10.00 -35.57
CA HIS A 152 -40.74 -11.23 -35.27
C HIS A 152 -42.24 -11.13 -35.57
N SER A 153 -42.91 -10.03 -35.21
CA SER A 153 -44.33 -9.86 -35.53
C SER A 153 -44.55 -9.79 -37.03
N SER A 154 -43.69 -9.07 -37.76
CA SER A 154 -43.81 -8.86 -39.21
C SER A 154 -43.53 -10.13 -40.01
N LEU A 155 -42.53 -10.93 -39.61
CA LEU A 155 -42.27 -12.26 -40.20
C LEU A 155 -43.42 -13.23 -39.92
N ARG A 156 -44.05 -13.15 -38.74
CA ARG A 156 -45.21 -13.98 -38.40
C ARG A 156 -46.44 -13.63 -39.23
N THR A 157 -46.62 -12.36 -39.60
CA THR A 157 -47.70 -11.93 -40.51
C THR A 157 -47.44 -12.23 -41.99
N LEU A 158 -46.20 -12.50 -42.40
CA LEU A 158 -45.85 -12.94 -43.77
C LEU A 158 -46.02 -14.44 -44.00
N HIS A 159 -46.13 -15.23 -42.92
CA HIS A 159 -46.33 -16.68 -42.96
C HIS A 159 -47.81 -17.11 -42.81
N VAL A 160 -48.74 -16.17 -43.00
CA VAL A 160 -50.18 -16.41 -43.16
C VAL A 160 -50.54 -16.18 -44.63
#